data_AF-A0A1I5FTN4-F1
#
_entry.id   AF-A0A1I5FTN4-F1
#
_cell.length_a   1.000
_cell.length_b   1.000
_cell.length_c   1.000
_cell.angle_alpha   90.00
_cell.angle_beta   90.00
_cell.angle_gamma   90.00
#
_symmetry.space_group_name_H-M   'P 1'
#
loop_
_entity.id
_entity.type
_entity.pdbx_description
1 polymer ?
#
loop_
_entity_poly.entity_id
_entity_poly.type
_entity_poly.pdbx_seq_one_letter_code
_entity_poly.pdbx_strand_id
1 'polypeptide(L)'
;MTFTPGDVHDLRRRSREQARQAFAGLALAGVRRPAYAGDFQRLAGTKIPTYICDLILDGHQRNLTIRLKMEAREVDQENIRHRYMATIQGLRFSLNQGPFDLFEHNPKNERACLKGVMDLGATQLVMTVLPHYTAHGFNPWICVLETLRPEG
;
A
#
# COMPACT_ATOMS: atom_id res chain seq x y z
N MET A 1 11.89 3.79 44.87
CA MET A 1 12.07 4.39 43.53
C MET A 1 10.74 4.98 43.11
N THR A 2 10.64 6.30 42.99
CA THR A 2 9.45 7.02 42.55
C THR A 2 9.62 7.37 41.07
N PHE A 3 8.78 6.81 40.21
CA PHE A 3 8.79 7.12 38.77
C PHE A 3 8.30 8.54 38.54
N THR A 4 9.00 9.29 37.69
CA THR A 4 8.56 10.63 37.28
C THR A 4 7.45 10.52 36.22
N PRO A 5 6.63 11.55 36.03
CA PRO A 5 5.63 11.58 34.96
C PRO A 5 6.22 11.33 33.57
N GLY A 6 7.46 11.78 33.33
CA GLY A 6 8.23 11.51 32.11
C GLY A 6 8.51 10.03 31.88
N ASP A 7 8.91 9.31 32.95
CA ASP A 7 9.16 7.87 32.89
C ASP A 7 7.90 7.07 32.53
N VAL A 8 6.74 7.49 33.03
CA VAL A 8 5.44 6.86 32.73
C VAL A 8 5.04 7.11 31.27
N HIS A 9 5.31 8.29 30.74
CA HIS A 9 5.08 8.61 29.32
C HIS A 9 6.00 7.80 28.40
N ASP A 10 7.28 7.65 28.76
CA ASP A 10 8.24 6.86 27.99
C ASP A 10 7.94 5.36 28.05
N LEU A 11 7.53 4.82 29.20
CA LEU A 11 7.09 3.43 29.33
C LEU A 11 5.84 3.14 28.48
N ARG A 12 4.84 4.05 28.49
CA ARG A 12 3.66 3.93 27.63
C ARG A 12 4.02 4.01 26.15
N ARG A 13 4.94 4.88 25.78
CA ARG A 13 5.43 5.01 24.40
C ARG A 13 6.11 3.72 23.95
N ARG A 14 7.07 3.21 24.73
CA ARG A 14 7.78 1.95 24.44
C ARG A 14 6.85 0.75 24.37
N SER A 15 5.88 0.64 25.28
CA SER A 15 4.89 -0.44 25.25
C SER A 15 4.02 -0.39 23.99
N ARG A 16 3.58 0.80 23.55
CA ARG A 16 2.84 0.96 22.28
C ARG A 16 3.70 0.64 21.07
N GLU A 17 4.96 1.04 21.08
CA GLU A 17 5.94 0.73 20.03
C GLU A 17 6.14 -0.79 19.91
N GLN A 18 6.38 -1.47 21.03
CA GLN A 18 6.60 -2.91 21.09
C GLN A 18 5.35 -3.69 20.66
N ALA A 19 4.16 -3.24 21.07
CA ALA A 19 2.91 -3.81 20.59
C ALA A 19 2.77 -3.63 19.07
N ARG A 20 3.02 -2.43 18.52
CA ARG A 20 3.01 -2.17 17.08
C ARG A 20 3.97 -3.07 16.31
N GLN A 21 5.18 -3.28 16.82
CA GLN A 21 6.17 -4.18 16.22
C GLN A 21 5.68 -5.63 16.20
N ALA A 22 5.16 -6.13 17.32
CA ALA A 22 4.59 -7.48 17.39
C ALA A 22 3.40 -7.64 16.41
N PHE A 23 2.56 -6.61 16.28
CA PHE A 23 1.44 -6.60 15.33
C PHE A 23 1.90 -6.55 13.87
N ALA A 24 2.91 -5.75 13.54
CA ALA A 24 3.48 -5.71 12.19
C ALA A 24 4.05 -7.07 11.79
N GLY A 25 4.77 -7.72 12.71
CA GLY A 25 5.27 -9.09 12.52
C GLY A 25 4.16 -10.10 12.26
N LEU A 26 3.05 -10.04 13.01
CA LEU A 26 1.89 -10.90 12.80
C LEU A 26 1.12 -10.59 11.51
N ALA A 27 1.01 -9.32 11.12
CA ALA A 27 0.38 -8.86 9.89
C ALA A 27 1.09 -9.39 8.64
N LEU A 28 2.41 -9.49 8.71
CA LEU A 28 3.24 -9.94 7.61
C LEU A 28 3.66 -11.39 7.72
N ALA A 29 3.22 -12.13 8.74
CA ALA A 29 3.42 -13.57 8.84
C ALA A 29 2.78 -14.34 7.66
N GLY A 30 1.77 -13.73 7.02
CA GLY A 30 1.18 -14.18 5.76
C GLY A 30 2.09 -14.02 4.53
N VAL A 31 3.02 -13.07 4.57
CA VAL A 31 3.85 -12.63 3.45
C VAL A 31 5.19 -13.37 3.49
N ARG A 32 5.20 -14.59 2.94
CA ARG A 32 6.39 -15.45 2.91
C ARG A 32 7.33 -15.21 1.72
N ARG A 33 6.79 -14.74 0.59
CA ARG A 33 7.58 -14.37 -0.60
C ARG A 33 8.11 -12.94 -0.49
N PRO A 34 9.23 -12.63 -1.16
CA PRO A 34 9.77 -11.27 -1.21
C PRO A 34 8.80 -10.29 -1.89
N ALA A 35 8.01 -10.78 -2.86
CA ALA A 35 7.04 -9.99 -3.59
C ALA A 35 5.80 -10.82 -3.96
N TYR A 36 4.66 -10.13 -4.11
CA TYR A 36 3.42 -10.65 -4.66
C TYR A 36 2.96 -9.74 -5.80
N ALA A 37 2.31 -10.31 -6.81
CA ALA A 37 1.82 -9.55 -7.94
C ALA A 37 0.43 -10.00 -8.40
N GLY A 38 -0.31 -9.09 -9.00
CA GLY A 38 -1.65 -9.31 -9.53
C GLY A 38 -2.07 -8.23 -10.51
N ASP A 39 -3.08 -8.51 -11.32
CA ASP A 39 -3.65 -7.59 -12.28
C ASP A 39 -4.71 -6.69 -11.65
N PHE A 40 -4.66 -5.39 -11.97
CA PHE A 40 -5.74 -4.48 -11.67
C PHE A 40 -6.85 -4.61 -12.70
N GLN A 41 -8.04 -4.85 -12.19
CA GLN A 41 -9.27 -4.87 -12.96
C GLN A 41 -10.04 -3.57 -12.70
N ARG A 42 -10.48 -2.91 -13.77
CA ARG A 42 -11.30 -1.70 -13.64
C ARG A 42 -12.69 -2.08 -13.15
N LEU A 43 -13.14 -1.47 -12.05
CA LEU A 43 -14.47 -1.65 -11.52
C LEU A 43 -15.48 -0.85 -12.37
N ALA A 44 -16.49 -1.53 -12.91
CA ALA A 44 -17.55 -0.88 -13.67
C ALA A 44 -18.49 -0.07 -12.77
N GLY A 45 -19.10 0.99 -13.31
CA GLY A 45 -20.13 1.76 -12.62
C GLY A 45 -19.65 2.72 -11.52
N THR A 46 -18.34 2.92 -11.35
CA THR A 46 -17.81 3.89 -10.38
C THR A 46 -17.68 5.29 -10.99
N LYS A 47 -18.11 6.33 -10.26
CA LYS A 47 -17.97 7.73 -10.67
C LYS A 47 -16.50 8.15 -10.86
N ILE A 48 -15.63 7.65 -9.98
CA ILE A 48 -14.18 7.83 -10.04
C ILE A 48 -13.58 6.54 -10.62
N PRO A 49 -12.66 6.60 -11.59
CA PRO A 49 -11.96 5.42 -12.08
C PRO A 49 -11.32 4.67 -10.90
N THR A 50 -11.83 3.46 -10.67
CA THR A 50 -11.43 2.61 -9.54
C THR A 50 -10.99 1.27 -10.09
N TYR A 51 -9.88 0.77 -9.58
CA TYR A 51 -9.30 -0.50 -9.94
C TYR A 51 -9.17 -1.39 -8.72
N ILE A 52 -9.31 -2.69 -8.90
CA ILE A 52 -9.19 -3.70 -7.85
C ILE A 52 -8.21 -4.79 -8.27
N CYS A 53 -7.36 -5.21 -7.35
CA CYS A 53 -6.41 -6.30 -7.52
C CYS A 53 -6.48 -7.19 -6.28
N ASP A 54 -6.68 -8.48 -6.46
CA ASP A 54 -6.64 -9.45 -5.37
C ASP A 54 -5.31 -10.22 -5.40
N LEU A 55 -4.58 -10.20 -4.29
CA LEU A 55 -3.33 -10.93 -4.12
C LEU A 55 -3.54 -12.12 -3.20
N ILE A 56 -3.14 -13.31 -3.66
CA ILE A 56 -3.18 -14.53 -2.87
C ILE A 56 -1.84 -14.70 -2.15
N LEU A 57 -1.88 -14.69 -0.82
CA LEU A 57 -0.74 -14.91 0.06
C LEU A 57 -0.59 -16.40 0.42
N ASP A 58 0.66 -16.85 0.57
CA ASP A 58 0.97 -18.24 0.94
C ASP A 58 0.77 -18.54 2.44
N GLY A 59 0.58 -17.53 3.28
CA GLY A 59 0.54 -17.67 4.73
C GLY A 59 -0.82 -17.37 5.38
N HIS A 60 -0.80 -17.00 6.65
CA HIS A 60 -2.00 -16.70 7.43
C HIS A 60 -2.63 -15.38 6.95
N GLN A 61 -3.91 -15.42 6.54
CA GLN A 61 -4.62 -14.42 5.71
C GLN A 61 -4.30 -14.56 4.23
N ARG A 62 -5.09 -15.40 3.55
CA ARG A 62 -4.79 -15.87 2.19
C ARG A 62 -5.02 -14.84 1.10
N ASN A 63 -5.81 -13.79 1.33
CA ASN A 63 -6.16 -12.82 0.29
C ASN A 63 -6.00 -11.39 0.79
N LEU A 64 -5.31 -10.55 0.01
CA LEU A 64 -5.31 -9.11 0.14
C LEU A 64 -6.06 -8.50 -1.03
N THR A 65 -6.99 -7.60 -0.76
CA THR A 65 -7.70 -6.84 -1.78
C THR A 65 -7.16 -5.43 -1.82
N ILE A 66 -6.63 -5.04 -2.96
CA ILE A 66 -6.03 -3.73 -3.19
C ILE A 66 -7.00 -2.93 -4.05
N ARG A 67 -7.37 -1.75 -3.57
CA ARG A 67 -8.19 -0.80 -4.31
C ARG A 67 -7.36 0.42 -4.67
N LEU A 68 -7.36 0.78 -5.95
CA LEU A 68 -6.70 1.98 -6.46
C LEU A 68 -7.76 2.93 -7.02
N LYS A 69 -7.76 4.17 -6.55
CA LYS A 69 -8.60 5.25 -7.08
C LYS A 69 -7.73 6.26 -7.80
N MET A 70 -8.18 6.67 -8.97
CA MET A 70 -7.55 7.74 -9.76
C MET A 70 -8.45 8.97 -9.72
N GLU A 71 -8.09 9.94 -8.88
CA GLU A 71 -8.80 11.20 -8.73
C GLU A 71 -8.17 12.26 -9.65
N ALA A 72 -8.98 13.03 -10.36
CA ALA A 72 -8.48 14.19 -11.09
C ALA A 72 -8.14 15.29 -10.07
N ARG A 73 -6.93 15.82 -10.15
CA ARG A 73 -6.50 17.00 -9.41
C ARG A 73 -6.28 18.12 -10.42
N GLU A 74 -7.18 19.09 -10.41
CA GLU A 74 -6.99 20.32 -11.17
C GLU A 74 -5.79 21.07 -10.57
N VAL A 75 -4.77 21.28 -11.40
CA VAL A 75 -3.57 22.06 -11.03
C VAL A 75 -3.60 23.42 -11.72
N ASP A 76 -4.05 23.46 -12.99
CA ASP A 76 -4.40 24.66 -13.75
C ASP A 76 -5.34 24.26 -14.92
N GLN A 77 -6.03 25.22 -15.55
CA GLN A 77 -7.06 24.99 -16.59
C GLN A 77 -6.59 24.15 -17.80
N GLU A 78 -5.28 24.02 -18.03
CA GLU A 78 -4.69 23.26 -19.13
C GLU A 78 -3.93 21.99 -18.70
N ASN A 79 -3.80 21.71 -17.39
CA ASN A 79 -2.97 20.61 -16.90
C ASN A 79 -3.68 19.81 -15.80
N ILE A 80 -4.39 18.76 -16.22
CA ILE A 80 -4.98 17.79 -15.30
C ILE A 80 -3.89 16.84 -14.83
N ARG A 81 -3.57 16.87 -13.53
CA ARG A 81 -2.75 15.81 -12.92
C ARG A 81 -3.66 14.82 -12.20
N HIS A 82 -3.32 13.55 -12.25
CA HIS A 82 -4.04 12.54 -11.50
C HIS A 82 -3.40 12.34 -10.12
N ARG A 83 -4.23 12.28 -9.09
CA ARG A 83 -3.88 11.77 -7.76
C ARG A 83 -4.27 10.30 -7.70
N TYR A 84 -3.34 9.45 -7.30
CA TYR A 84 -3.58 8.02 -7.17
C TYR A 84 -3.60 7.65 -5.69
N MET A 85 -4.69 7.05 -5.23
CA MET A 85 -4.86 6.64 -3.84
C MET A 85 -5.11 5.14 -3.75
N ALA A 86 -4.25 4.43 -3.04
CA ALA A 86 -4.35 2.99 -2.83
C ALA A 86 -4.89 2.67 -1.43
N THR A 87 -5.64 1.59 -1.30
CA THR A 87 -6.10 1.04 -0.02
C THR A 87 -5.89 -0.46 -0.06
N ILE A 88 -5.35 -1.03 1.04
CA ILE A 88 -5.15 -2.47 1.18
C ILE A 88 -6.15 -2.98 2.22
N GLN A 89 -6.93 -3.98 1.83
CA GLN A 89 -7.90 -4.68 2.66
C GLN A 89 -7.48 -6.14 2.82
N GLY A 90 -8.00 -6.81 3.85
CA GLY A 90 -7.66 -8.22 4.14
C GLY A 90 -6.58 -8.40 5.21
N LEU A 91 -5.83 -7.34 5.53
CA LEU A 91 -4.99 -7.28 6.72
C LEU A 91 -5.88 -7.17 7.97
N ARG A 92 -6.02 -8.23 8.78
CA ARG A 92 -6.96 -8.26 9.93
C ARG A 92 -6.54 -7.38 11.13
N PHE A 93 -5.74 -6.33 10.94
CA PHE A 93 -5.27 -5.48 12.04
C PHE A 93 -5.92 -4.10 11.98
N SER A 94 -6.76 -3.82 12.98
CA SER A 94 -7.36 -2.52 13.21
C SER A 94 -6.31 -1.54 13.71
N LEU A 95 -5.83 -0.67 12.83
CA LEU A 95 -5.31 0.65 13.17
C LEU A 95 -5.33 1.46 11.89
N ASN A 96 -6.50 1.99 11.53
CA ASN A 96 -6.71 3.05 10.53
C ASN A 96 -5.69 3.03 9.38
N GLN A 97 -5.61 1.93 8.63
CA GLN A 97 -4.86 1.94 7.37
C GLN A 97 -5.76 2.66 6.36
N GLY A 98 -5.70 3.98 6.44
CA GLY A 98 -6.32 4.87 5.49
C GLY A 98 -5.70 4.68 4.12
N PRO A 99 -6.30 5.32 3.11
CA PRO A 99 -5.68 5.35 1.81
C PRO A 99 -4.29 6.00 1.89
N PHE A 100 -3.36 5.53 1.08
CA PHE A 100 -2.03 6.11 0.92
C PHE A 100 -1.83 6.54 -0.54
N ASP A 101 -1.04 7.58 -0.73
CA ASP A 101 -0.79 8.14 -2.06
C ASP A 101 0.22 7.28 -2.83
N LEU A 102 -0.07 7.10 -4.13
CA LEU A 102 0.91 6.64 -5.09
C LEU A 102 1.37 7.84 -5.93
N PHE A 103 2.67 7.90 -6.19
CA PHE A 103 3.29 8.95 -6.96
C PHE A 103 3.82 8.38 -8.27
N GLU A 104 3.64 9.13 -9.35
CA GLU A 104 4.26 8.81 -10.63
C GLU A 104 5.77 8.90 -10.50
N HIS A 105 6.42 7.76 -10.73
CA HIS A 105 7.86 7.67 -10.83
C HIS A 105 8.23 7.80 -12.31
N ASN A 106 8.97 8.86 -12.64
CA ASN A 106 9.37 9.24 -14.00
C ASN A 106 8.18 9.65 -14.92
N PRO A 107 7.49 10.76 -14.62
CA PRO A 107 6.28 11.19 -15.34
C PRO A 107 6.52 11.64 -16.80
N LYS A 108 7.79 11.76 -17.23
CA LYS A 108 8.15 12.12 -18.61
C LYS A 108 8.21 10.93 -19.56
N ASN A 109 7.93 9.72 -19.08
CA ASN A 109 8.01 8.49 -19.85
C ASN A 109 6.60 7.87 -19.99
N GLU A 110 6.25 7.39 -21.19
CA GLU A 110 4.99 6.67 -21.47
C GLU A 110 4.83 5.37 -20.66
N ARG A 111 5.89 4.96 -19.95
CA ARG A 111 5.92 3.83 -19.02
C ARG A 111 6.05 4.27 -17.57
N ALA A 112 5.56 5.45 -17.22
CA ALA A 112 5.54 5.92 -15.83
C ALA A 112 4.87 4.87 -14.93
N CYS A 113 5.59 4.41 -13.92
CA CYS A 113 5.04 3.51 -12.90
C CYS A 113 4.56 4.34 -11.71
N LEU A 114 3.57 3.85 -10.98
CA LEU A 114 3.16 4.48 -9.72
C LEU A 114 3.86 3.77 -8.57
N LYS A 115 4.34 4.52 -7.58
CA LYS A 115 4.94 3.95 -6.38
C LYS A 115 4.38 4.59 -5.13
N GLY A 116 4.09 3.79 -4.12
CA GLY A 116 3.69 4.25 -2.81
C GLY A 116 4.20 3.32 -1.72
N VAL A 117 4.31 3.86 -0.51
CA VAL A 117 4.79 3.13 0.66
C VAL A 117 3.76 3.23 1.75
N MET A 118 3.37 2.09 2.31
CA MET A 118 2.58 2.00 3.52
C MET A 118 3.49 1.61 4.68
N ASP A 119 3.58 2.49 5.67
CA ASP A 119 4.34 2.24 6.89
C ASP A 119 3.49 1.45 7.90
N LEU A 120 4.00 0.28 8.30
CA LEU A 120 3.41 -0.57 9.33
C LEU A 120 4.19 -0.50 10.66
N GLY A 121 5.03 0.53 10.84
CA GLY A 121 5.93 0.71 11.97
C GLY A 121 7.30 0.12 11.67
N ALA A 122 7.61 -1.06 12.21
CA ALA A 122 8.90 -1.72 11.97
C ALA A 122 8.96 -2.49 10.64
N THR A 123 8.03 -2.30 9.72
CA THR A 123 8.08 -2.89 8.39
C THR A 123 7.33 -2.00 7.43
N GLN A 124 7.80 -1.93 6.19
CA GLN A 124 7.13 -1.16 5.13
C GLN A 124 6.59 -2.08 4.06
N LEU A 125 5.40 -1.77 3.57
CA LEU A 125 4.88 -2.34 2.33
C LEU A 125 5.11 -1.36 1.20
N VAL A 126 5.84 -1.78 0.19
CA VAL A 126 6.07 -1.00 -1.02
C VAL A 126 5.14 -1.52 -2.09
N MET A 127 4.33 -0.62 -2.64
CA MET A 127 3.46 -0.89 -3.78
C MET A 127 4.04 -0.23 -5.01
N THR A 128 4.20 -1.02 -6.06
CA THR A 128 4.59 -0.55 -7.39
C THR A 128 3.50 -0.96 -8.38
N VAL A 129 2.97 0.01 -9.12
CA VAL A 129 1.99 -0.20 -10.18
C VAL A 129 2.68 -0.01 -11.52
N LEU A 130 2.78 -1.08 -12.28
CA LEU A 130 3.47 -1.11 -13.57
C LEU A 130 2.44 -1.03 -14.70
N PRO A 131 2.59 -0.12 -15.67
CA PRO A 131 1.81 -0.18 -16.89
C PRO A 131 2.23 -1.43 -17.68
N HIS A 132 1.26 -2.26 -18.06
CA HIS A 132 1.51 -3.41 -18.91
C HIS A 132 0.74 -3.23 -20.22
N TYR A 133 1.41 -3.42 -21.35
CA TYR A 133 0.78 -3.37 -22.66
C TYR A 133 0.54 -4.79 -23.14
N THR A 134 -0.72 -5.15 -23.33
CA THR A 134 -1.06 -6.39 -24.03
C THR A 134 -1.04 -6.15 -25.54
N ALA A 135 -0.83 -7.22 -26.32
CA ALA A 135 -0.87 -7.17 -27.79
C ALA A 135 -2.20 -6.64 -28.36
N HIS A 136 -3.27 -6.62 -27.55
CA HIS A 136 -4.60 -6.13 -27.90
C HIS A 136 -4.82 -4.65 -27.58
N GLY A 137 -3.78 -3.92 -27.16
CA GLY A 137 -3.90 -2.51 -26.76
C GLY A 137 -4.61 -2.31 -25.43
N PHE A 138 -4.96 -3.38 -24.71
CA PHE A 138 -5.42 -3.30 -23.33
C PHE A 138 -4.21 -2.96 -22.45
N ASN A 139 -4.36 -1.94 -21.59
CA ASN A 139 -3.34 -1.48 -20.65
C ASN A 139 -3.71 -1.91 -19.22
N PRO A 140 -3.59 -3.20 -18.86
CA PRO A 140 -3.75 -3.60 -17.49
C PRO A 140 -2.61 -3.01 -16.67
N TRP A 141 -2.93 -2.59 -15.45
CA TRP A 141 -1.91 -2.22 -14.48
C TRP A 141 -1.57 -3.44 -13.65
N ILE A 142 -0.28 -3.74 -13.51
CA ILE A 142 0.19 -4.82 -12.64
C ILE A 142 0.52 -4.20 -11.28
N CYS A 143 -0.13 -4.70 -10.23
CA CYS A 143 0.28 -4.41 -8.87
C CYS A 143 1.42 -5.34 -8.48
N VAL A 144 2.50 -4.78 -7.95
CA VAL A 144 3.57 -5.50 -7.27
C VAL A 144 3.63 -5.00 -5.83
N LEU A 145 3.57 -5.91 -4.86
CA LEU A 145 3.61 -5.62 -3.44
C LEU A 145 4.81 -6.31 -2.80
N GLU A 146 5.69 -5.52 -2.22
CA GLU A 146 6.95 -5.97 -1.60
C GLU A 146 6.96 -5.62 -0.12
N THR A 147 7.52 -6.50 0.72
CA THR A 147 7.80 -6.19 2.13
C THR A 147 9.25 -5.79 2.32
N LEU A 148 9.48 -4.56 2.76
CA LEU A 148 10.77 -4.13 3.26
C LEU A 148 10.82 -4.31 4.77
N ARG A 149 11.48 -5.37 5.20
CA ARG A 149 11.81 -5.60 6.62
C ARG A 149 13.12 -4.87 6.91
N PRO A 150 13.23 -4.13 8.03
CA PRO A 150 14.52 -3.65 8.48
C PRO A 150 15.41 -4.89 8.64
N GLU A 151 16.60 -4.84 8.04
CA GLU A 151 17.60 -5.90 8.19
C GLU A 151 17.82 -6.14 9.69
N GLY A 152 17.74 -7.41 10.09
CA GLY A 152 18.03 -7.84 11.45
C GLY A 152 19.51 -7.80 11.75
#